data_AF-A0A8X6NR72-F1
#
_entry.id   AF-A0A8X6NR72-F1
#
_cell.length_a   1.000
_cell.length_b   1.000
_cell.length_c   1.000
_cell.angle_alpha   90.00
_cell.angle_beta   90.00
_cell.angle_gamma   90.00
#
_symmetry.space_group_name_H-M   'P 1'
#
loop_
_entity.id
_entity.type
_entity.pdbx_description
1 polymer ?
#
loop_
_entity_poly.entity_id
_entity_poly.type
_entity_poly.pdbx_seq_one_letter_code
_entity_poly.pdbx_strand_id
1 'polypeptide(L)'
;MVKRKILSGSFAVPKFVSKDCIDLINGLLQLDPTKRFTINQIKNCLWLKGMTFPGPRNGKNATHEKKVLETLRSMGITENLLQEHKVKGARSNVGGTYRILMHKSEDKFFTDEKEKKFKKIVLTCPTFKSKTCTII
;
A
#
# COMPACT_ATOMS: atom_id res chain seq x y z
N MET A 1 -4.39 -19.79 23.11
CA MET A 1 -4.15 -20.66 21.93
C MET A 1 -3.19 -20.03 20.90
N VAL A 2 -3.32 -18.74 20.58
CA VAL A 2 -2.54 -18.05 19.52
C VAL A 2 -1.02 -18.06 19.75
N LYS A 3 -0.56 -17.76 20.97
CA LYS A 3 0.88 -17.74 21.31
C LYS A 3 1.61 -19.03 20.91
N ARG A 4 1.01 -20.20 21.15
CA ARG A 4 1.61 -21.50 20.79
C ARG A 4 1.78 -21.66 19.29
N LYS A 5 0.79 -21.23 18.49
CA LYS A 5 0.88 -21.27 17.03
C LYS A 5 1.98 -20.34 16.50
N ILE A 6 2.07 -19.13 17.04
CA ILE A 6 3.13 -18.17 16.67
C ILE A 6 4.52 -18.76 16.96
N LEU A 7 4.72 -19.31 18.17
CA LEU A 7 6.01 -19.90 18.55
C LEU A 7 6.33 -21.19 17.77
N SER A 8 5.32 -21.92 17.30
CA SER A 8 5.54 -23.10 16.45
C SER A 8 5.98 -22.77 15.03
N GLY A 9 5.69 -21.56 14.53
CA GLY A 9 6.02 -21.14 13.17
C GLY A 9 5.37 -21.98 12.05
N SER A 10 4.47 -22.90 12.38
CA SER A 10 3.86 -23.83 11.42
C SER A 10 2.55 -23.28 10.87
N PHE A 11 2.40 -23.34 9.55
CA PHE A 11 1.19 -22.99 8.82
C PHE A 11 0.95 -23.99 7.69
N ALA A 12 -0.31 -24.24 7.37
CA ALA A 12 -0.68 -25.09 6.25
C ALA A 12 -0.64 -24.29 4.95
N VAL A 13 -0.01 -24.84 3.92
CA VAL A 13 0.08 -24.22 2.60
C VAL A 13 -0.93 -24.86 1.66
N PRO A 14 -1.89 -24.10 1.10
CA PRO A 14 -2.83 -24.63 0.12
C PRO A 14 -2.17 -24.97 -1.23
N LYS A 15 -2.73 -25.94 -1.96
CA LYS A 15 -2.21 -26.42 -3.26
C LYS A 15 -2.15 -25.35 -4.36
N PHE A 16 -2.94 -24.29 -4.25
CA PHE A 16 -2.99 -23.20 -5.24
C PHE A 16 -1.89 -22.15 -5.05
N VAL A 17 -1.07 -22.25 -4.00
CA VAL A 17 0.02 -21.31 -3.75
C VAL A 17 1.26 -21.72 -4.56
N SER A 18 1.81 -20.80 -5.35
CA SER A 18 3.02 -21.07 -6.14
C SER A 18 4.25 -21.22 -5.24
N LYS A 19 5.24 -21.98 -5.72
CA LYS A 19 6.50 -22.21 -4.99
C LYS A 19 7.21 -20.91 -4.61
N ASP A 20 7.30 -19.95 -5.54
CA ASP A 20 7.92 -18.64 -5.30
C ASP A 20 7.23 -17.87 -4.17
N CYS A 21 5.91 -18.01 -4.04
CA CYS A 21 5.14 -17.40 -2.96
C CYS A 21 5.40 -18.09 -1.62
N ILE A 22 5.50 -19.42 -1.61
CA ILE A 22 5.83 -20.20 -0.41
C ILE A 22 7.20 -19.80 0.12
N ASP A 23 8.19 -19.68 -0.77
CA ASP A 23 9.55 -19.27 -0.42
C ASP A 23 9.57 -17.86 0.20
N LEU A 24 8.78 -16.93 -0.34
CA LEU A 24 8.60 -15.60 0.25
C LEU A 24 7.96 -15.66 1.64
N ILE A 25 6.87 -16.42 1.80
CA ILE A 25 6.16 -16.55 3.10
C ILE A 25 7.09 -17.17 4.14
N ASN A 26 7.87 -18.20 3.77
CA ASN A 26 8.87 -18.81 4.64
C ASN A 26 9.96 -17.81 5.03
N GLY A 27 10.44 -16.96 4.12
CA GLY A 27 11.41 -15.91 4.43
C GLY A 27 10.88 -14.81 5.34
N LEU A 28 9.57 -14.52 5.28
CA LEU A 28 8.89 -13.52 6.12
C LEU A 28 8.60 -14.05 7.53
N LEU A 29 8.06 -15.27 7.62
CA LEU A 29 7.59 -15.88 8.86
C LEU A 29 8.68 -16.69 9.58
N GLN A 30 9.93 -16.24 9.50
CA GLN A 30 11.03 -16.80 10.28
C GLN A 30 10.88 -16.46 11.77
N LEU A 31 10.99 -17.50 12.61
CA LEU A 31 11.02 -17.39 14.08
C LEU A 31 12.25 -16.61 14.55
N ASP A 32 13.39 -16.88 13.91
CA ASP A 32 14.64 -16.16 14.13
C ASP A 32 14.63 -14.83 13.35
N PRO A 33 14.67 -13.67 14.02
CA PRO A 33 14.65 -12.38 13.34
C PRO A 33 15.87 -12.15 12.44
N THR A 34 17.02 -12.80 12.72
CA THR A 34 18.24 -12.63 11.92
C THR A 34 18.14 -13.29 10.56
N LYS A 35 17.36 -14.37 10.46
CA LYS A 35 17.11 -15.12 9.22
C LYS A 35 15.95 -14.56 8.41
N ARG A 36 15.19 -13.62 8.98
CA ARG A 36 14.05 -12.99 8.31
C ARG A 36 14.54 -12.17 7.11
N PHE A 37 13.78 -12.24 6.02
CA PHE A 37 14.10 -11.45 4.84
C PHE A 37 14.07 -9.95 5.14
N THR A 38 15.10 -9.26 4.67
CA THR A 38 15.15 -7.81 4.63
C THR A 38 14.18 -7.27 3.58
N ILE A 39 13.80 -6.00 3.69
CA ILE A 39 12.95 -5.32 2.69
C ILE A 39 13.55 -5.41 1.29
N ASN A 40 14.88 -5.34 1.16
CA ASN A 40 15.54 -5.46 -0.13
C ASN A 40 15.41 -6.88 -0.71
N GLN A 41 15.56 -7.92 0.11
CA GLN A 41 15.35 -9.31 -0.33
C GLN A 41 13.89 -9.57 -0.72
N ILE A 42 12.93 -9.03 0.04
CA ILE A 42 11.50 -9.13 -0.29
C ILE A 42 11.21 -8.48 -1.64
N LYS A 43 11.71 -7.25 -1.87
CA LYS A 43 11.48 -6.52 -3.12
C LYS A 43 12.05 -7.23 -4.35
N ASN A 44 13.14 -7.98 -4.17
CA ASN A 44 13.84 -8.67 -5.25
C ASN A 44 13.49 -10.17 -5.37
N CYS A 45 12.51 -10.66 -4.60
CA CYS A 45 12.09 -12.06 -4.69
C CYS A 45 11.38 -12.36 -6.03
N LEU A 46 11.42 -13.62 -6.45
CA LEU A 46 10.81 -14.07 -7.70
C LEU A 46 9.31 -13.78 -7.76
N TRP A 47 8.61 -13.94 -6.63
CA TRP A 47 7.17 -13.70 -6.55
C TRP A 47 6.77 -12.23 -6.77
N LEU A 48 7.63 -11.28 -6.38
CA LEU A 48 7.41 -9.85 -6.54
C LEU A 48 8.19 -9.24 -7.72
N LYS A 49 8.85 -10.07 -8.53
CA LYS A 49 9.65 -9.61 -9.66
C LYS A 49 8.77 -8.84 -10.65
N GLY A 50 9.21 -7.63 -11.03
CA GLY A 50 8.46 -6.75 -11.95
C GLY A 50 7.33 -5.95 -11.28
N MET A 51 7.13 -6.09 -9.97
CA MET A 51 6.20 -5.25 -9.22
C MET A 51 6.81 -3.88 -8.94
N THR A 52 6.09 -2.82 -9.27
CA THR A 52 6.44 -1.47 -8.80
C THR A 52 6.01 -1.32 -7.35
N PHE A 53 6.95 -0.95 -6.49
CA PHE A 53 6.69 -0.58 -5.10
C PHE A 53 6.45 0.92 -5.04
N PRO A 54 5.45 1.39 -4.27
CA PRO A 54 5.28 2.82 -4.08
C PRO A 54 6.56 3.38 -3.47
N GLY A 55 7.05 4.47 -4.05
CA GLY A 55 8.15 5.23 -3.47
C GLY A 55 7.78 5.76 -2.08
N PRO A 56 8.76 6.25 -1.31
CA PRO A 56 8.46 7.01 -0.11
C PRO A 56 7.49 8.13 -0.50
N ARG A 57 6.40 8.29 0.28
CA ARG A 57 5.45 9.40 0.16
C ARG A 57 6.17 10.69 0.59
N ASN A 58 7.11 11.11 -0.22
CA ASN A 58 7.73 12.42 -0.12
C ASN A 58 6.66 13.37 -0.68
N GLY A 59 6.05 14.15 0.21
CA GLY A 59 4.98 15.11 -0.11
C GLY A 59 5.45 16.28 -0.97
N LYS A 60 6.12 16.00 -2.10
CA LYS A 60 6.65 16.98 -3.05
C LYS A 60 5.85 16.99 -4.35
N ASN A 61 4.58 16.60 -4.28
CA ASN A 61 3.65 16.79 -5.39
C ASN A 61 3.15 18.24 -5.36
N ALA A 62 4.01 19.19 -5.71
CA ALA A 62 3.74 20.64 -5.64
C ALA A 62 2.46 21.05 -6.39
N THR A 63 2.13 20.33 -7.47
CA THR A 63 0.89 20.54 -8.25
C THR A 63 -0.36 20.18 -7.44
N HIS A 64 -0.30 19.13 -6.63
CA HIS A 64 -1.41 18.66 -5.80
C HIS A 64 -1.60 19.55 -4.58
N GLU A 65 -0.48 19.98 -4.00
CA GLU A 65 -0.45 20.90 -2.87
C GLU A 65 -1.24 22.17 -3.18
N LYS A 66 -1.04 22.79 -4.34
CA LYS A 66 -1.81 23.99 -4.74
C LYS A 66 -3.32 23.76 -4.73
N LYS A 67 -3.79 22.66 -5.31
CA LYS A 67 -5.23 22.33 -5.36
C LYS A 67 -5.81 22.04 -3.98
N VAL A 68 -5.03 21.38 -3.13
CA VAL A 68 -5.42 21.10 -1.74
C VAL A 68 -5.50 22.38 -0.93
N LEU A 69 -4.53 23.29 -1.08
CA LEU A 69 -4.53 24.58 -0.42
C LEU A 69 -5.69 25.47 -0.86
N GLU A 70 -6.05 25.44 -2.15
CA GLU A 70 -7.25 26.12 -2.65
C GLU A 70 -8.54 25.58 -2.03
N THR A 71 -8.64 24.25 -1.92
CA THR A 71 -9.77 23.58 -1.29
C THR A 71 -9.83 23.85 0.23
N LEU A 72 -8.68 23.99 0.90
CA LEU A 72 -8.62 24.40 2.30
C LEU A 72 -9.05 25.85 2.49
N ARG A 73 -8.63 26.74 1.59
CA ARG A 73 -9.02 28.15 1.60
C ARG A 73 -10.53 28.32 1.46
N SER A 74 -11.19 27.53 0.59
CA SER A 74 -12.65 27.56 0.46
C SER A 74 -13.39 27.04 1.71
N MET A 75 -12.75 26.21 2.53
CA MET A 75 -13.24 25.79 3.85
C MET A 75 -12.88 26.77 4.99
N GLY A 76 -12.32 27.94 4.68
CA GLY A 76 -11.90 28.94 5.67
C GLY A 76 -10.59 28.61 6.39
N ILE A 77 -9.88 27.55 5.97
CA ILE A 77 -8.60 27.15 6.56
C ILE A 77 -7.48 27.88 5.81
N THR A 78 -6.87 28.86 6.47
CA THR A 78 -5.79 29.69 5.90
C THR A 78 -4.41 29.09 6.22
N GLU A 79 -3.40 29.45 5.43
CA GLU A 79 -2.02 28.99 5.62
C GLU A 79 -1.47 29.32 7.01
N ASN A 80 -1.81 30.49 7.56
CA ASN A 80 -1.41 30.88 8.92
C ASN A 80 -1.90 29.87 9.97
N LEU A 81 -3.16 29.44 9.83
CA LEU A 81 -3.77 28.44 10.72
C LEU A 81 -3.10 27.07 10.58
N LEU A 82 -2.64 26.71 9.38
CA LEU A 82 -1.83 25.50 9.16
C LEU A 82 -0.49 25.58 9.91
N GLN A 83 0.19 26.73 9.88
CA GLN A 83 1.48 26.92 10.56
C GLN A 83 1.32 26.87 12.08
N GLU A 84 0.30 27.53 12.63
CA GLU A 84 -0.02 27.48 14.06
C GLU A 84 -0.32 26.04 14.53
N HIS A 85 -1.08 25.31 13.72
CA HIS A 85 -1.46 23.93 14.04
C HIS A 85 -0.36 22.89 13.73
N LYS A 86 0.74 23.29 13.09
CA LYS A 86 1.86 22.39 12.78
C LYS A 86 2.50 21.83 14.05
N VAL A 87 2.61 22.63 15.11
CA VAL A 87 3.16 22.24 16.41
C VAL A 87 2.29 21.16 17.09
N LYS A 88 0.98 21.19 16.86
CA LYS A 88 0.02 20.20 17.41
C LYS A 88 0.11 18.83 16.70
N GLY A 89 0.80 18.76 15.57
CA GLY A 89 1.05 17.52 14.83
C GLY A 89 -0.22 16.75 14.49
N ALA A 90 -0.24 15.44 14.79
CA ALA A 90 -1.35 14.55 14.46
C ALA A 90 -2.65 14.83 15.24
N ARG A 91 -2.60 15.61 16.33
CA ARG A 91 -3.78 15.94 17.15
C ARG A 91 -4.55 17.15 16.63
N SER A 92 -4.03 17.82 15.60
CA SER A 92 -4.70 18.96 14.99
C SER A 92 -5.82 18.51 14.05
N ASN A 93 -7.02 19.08 14.22
CA ASN A 93 -8.09 19.03 13.23
C ASN A 93 -7.66 19.61 11.87
N VAL A 94 -7.02 20.80 11.85
CA VAL A 94 -6.54 21.48 10.63
C VAL A 94 -5.52 20.63 9.85
N GLY A 95 -4.46 20.18 10.53
CA GLY A 95 -3.49 19.24 9.95
C GLY A 95 -4.11 17.91 9.50
N GLY A 96 -5.13 17.42 10.20
CA GLY A 96 -5.92 16.25 9.80
C GLY A 96 -6.66 16.48 8.47
N THR A 97 -7.38 17.60 8.35
CA THR A 97 -8.09 17.98 7.12
C THR A 97 -7.12 18.10 5.94
N TYR A 98 -5.98 18.75 6.11
CA TYR A 98 -4.93 18.84 5.09
C TYR A 98 -4.46 17.45 4.63
N ARG A 99 -4.14 16.55 5.57
CA ARG A 99 -3.69 15.19 5.25
C ARG A 99 -4.74 14.37 4.51
N ILE A 100 -6.02 14.50 4.88
CA ILE A 100 -7.14 13.82 4.21
C ILE A 100 -7.28 14.34 2.77
N LEU A 101 -7.23 15.65 2.56
CA LEU A 101 -7.34 16.24 1.23
C LEU A 101 -6.14 15.90 0.34
N MET A 102 -4.92 15.93 0.90
CA MET A 102 -3.72 15.45 0.22
C MET A 102 -3.90 14.01 -0.23
N HIS A 103 -4.33 13.13 0.67
CA HIS A 103 -4.56 11.73 0.33
C HIS A 103 -5.60 11.56 -0.78
N LYS A 104 -6.74 12.27 -0.71
CA LYS A 104 -7.78 12.24 -1.76
C LYS A 104 -7.26 12.75 -3.11
N SER A 105 -6.34 13.71 -3.10
CA SER A 105 -5.75 14.24 -4.33
C SER A 105 -4.75 13.27 -4.96
N GLU A 106 -4.06 12.46 -4.14
CA GLU A 106 -3.17 11.38 -4.58
C GLU A 106 -3.95 10.15 -5.04
N ASP A 107 -5.03 9.78 -4.34
CA ASP A 107 -5.82 8.57 -4.60
C ASP A 107 -6.47 8.56 -5.97
N LYS A 108 -6.90 9.73 -6.47
CA LYS A 108 -7.41 9.87 -7.84
C LYS A 108 -6.41 9.38 -8.89
N PHE A 109 -5.11 9.48 -8.63
CA PHE A 109 -4.06 8.97 -9.50
C PHE A 109 -3.77 7.49 -9.26
N PHE A 110 -3.85 7.03 -8.00
CA PHE A 110 -3.72 5.60 -7.69
C PHE A 110 -4.87 4.77 -8.27
N THR A 111 -6.09 5.30 -8.40
CA THR A 111 -7.20 4.61 -9.08
C THR A 111 -6.95 4.46 -10.58
N ASP A 112 -6.45 5.50 -11.25
CA ASP A 112 -6.10 5.46 -12.68
C ASP A 112 -4.92 4.51 -12.98
N GLU A 113 -3.89 4.51 -12.13
CA GLU A 113 -2.74 3.60 -12.26
C GLU A 113 -3.10 2.16 -11.86
N LYS A 114 -3.93 1.95 -10.83
CA LYS A 114 -4.41 0.62 -10.43
C LYS A 114 -5.29 0.01 -11.51
N GLU A 115 -6.18 0.76 -12.15
CA GLU A 115 -6.97 0.24 -13.28
C GLU A 115 -6.08 -0.18 -14.45
N LYS A 116 -5.10 0.65 -14.83
CA LYS A 116 -4.14 0.33 -15.91
C LYS A 116 -3.26 -0.87 -15.56
N LYS A 117 -2.77 -0.96 -14.32
CA LYS A 117 -1.89 -2.04 -13.84
C LYS A 117 -2.66 -3.34 -13.60
N PHE A 118 -3.89 -3.29 -13.08
CA PHE A 118 -4.76 -4.46 -12.92
C PHE A 118 -5.19 -5.01 -14.27
N LYS A 119 -5.60 -4.16 -15.22
CA LYS A 119 -5.87 -4.58 -16.62
C LYS A 119 -4.63 -5.22 -17.25
N LYS A 120 -3.43 -4.64 -17.07
CA LYS A 120 -2.17 -5.24 -17.56
C LYS A 120 -1.89 -6.60 -16.93
N ILE A 121 -2.00 -6.75 -15.60
CA ILE A 121 -1.76 -8.02 -14.90
C ILE A 121 -2.73 -9.11 -15.37
N VAL A 122 -4.03 -8.79 -15.49
CA VAL A 122 -5.05 -9.73 -16.00
C VAL A 122 -4.76 -10.12 -17.45
N LEU A 123 -4.32 -9.19 -18.29
CA LEU A 123 -4.00 -9.44 -19.71
C LEU A 123 -2.66 -10.18 -19.93
N THR A 124 -1.70 -10.05 -19.01
CA THR A 124 -0.40 -10.75 -19.08
C THR A 124 -0.36 -12.10 -18.40
N CYS A 125 -1.43 -12.51 -17.68
CA CYS A 125 -1.55 -13.83 -17.10
C CYS A 125 -2.09 -14.82 -18.15
N PRO A 126 -1.28 -15.76 -18.69
CA PRO A 126 -1.73 -16.68 -19.74
C PRO A 126 -2.80 -17.70 -19.28
N THR A 127 -3.19 -17.69 -18.00
CA THR A 127 -4.10 -18.67 -17.40
C THR A 127 -5.33 -18.08 -16.71
N PHE A 128 -5.61 -16.78 -16.82
CA PHE A 128 -6.87 -16.23 -16.29
C PHE A 128 -8.04 -16.52 -17.23
N LYS A 129 -8.42 -17.80 -17.35
CA LYS A 129 -9.78 -18.17 -17.76
C LYS A 129 -10.66 -18.05 -16.52
N SER A 130 -11.23 -16.86 -16.31
CA SER A 130 -12.33 -16.72 -15.35
C SER A 130 -13.47 -17.63 -15.79
N LYS A 131 -13.67 -18.72 -15.04
CA LYS A 131 -14.90 -19.50 -15.04
C LYS A 131 -15.56 -19.30 -13.67
N THR A 132 -15.97 -18.07 -13.36
CA THR A 132 -16.84 -17.85 -12.20
C THR A 132 -18.29 -17.78 -12.65
N CYS A 133 -19.04 -18.76 -12.15
CA CYS A 133 -20.46 -18.71 -11.78
C CYS A 133 -21.41 -17.98 -12.73
N THR A 134 -22.16 -18.77 -13.50
CA THR A 134 -23.57 -18.47 -13.73
C THR A 134 -24.25 -18.50 -12.37
N ILE A 135 -24.77 -17.35 -11.93
CA ILE A 135 -25.81 -17.32 -10.90
C ILE A 135 -27.04 -17.94 -11.57
N ILE A 136 -27.45 -19.11 -11.10
CA ILE A 136 -28.79 -19.64 -11.37
C ILE A 136 -29.75 -18.89 -10.46
#